data_AF-A0A9P1TCJ6-F1
#
_entry.id   AF-A0A9P1TCJ6-F1
#
_cell.length_a   1.000
_cell.length_b   1.000
_cell.length_c   1.000
_cell.angle_alpha   90.00
_cell.angle_beta   90.00
_cell.angle_gamma   90.00
#
_symmetry.space_group_name_H-M   'P 1'
#
loop_
_entity.id
_entity.type
_entity.pdbx_description
1 polymer ?
#
loop_
_entity_poly.entity_id
_entity_poly.type
_entity_poly.pdbx_seq_one_letter_code
_entity_poly.pdbx_strand_id
1 'polypeptide(L)'
;MSKQAFGLSKKQLEIVAAMATKTATEEYSRLQKEQQKKDHSWRLRNVKLLLKNYRNLKLYCDEVVKDLTILEPFLNLMGGKALDIKSLSDTEIKTELMMKYVDNVLLTYEIACNNGTIEDSRRFKIVRDMYLNTKKLTAEKVSEKYNIDRRTVYKEINKASEVLGVLMFGLDGVSDIFKR
;
A
#
# COMPACT_ATOMS: atom_id res chain seq x y z
N MET A 1 53.39 39.89 -3.15
CA MET A 1 53.31 38.44 -2.88
C MET A 1 52.29 37.82 -3.82
N SER A 2 52.72 37.12 -4.88
CA SER A 2 51.81 36.52 -5.86
C SER A 2 51.31 35.16 -5.36
N LYS A 3 50.00 34.98 -5.22
CA LYS A 3 49.40 33.66 -5.02
C LYS A 3 49.54 32.87 -6.33
N GLN A 4 50.43 31.88 -6.37
CA GLN A 4 50.45 30.89 -7.44
C GLN A 4 49.15 30.08 -7.36
N ALA A 5 48.26 30.27 -8.34
CA ALA A 5 47.13 29.39 -8.54
C ALA A 5 47.66 28.08 -9.15
N PHE A 6 47.81 27.05 -8.32
CA PHE A 6 48.09 25.70 -8.80
C PHE A 6 46.83 25.17 -9.50
N GLY A 7 46.77 25.33 -10.82
CA GLY A 7 45.69 24.78 -11.65
C GLY A 7 45.80 23.26 -11.73
N LEU A 8 44.68 22.56 -11.55
CA LEU A 8 44.62 21.11 -11.74
C LEU A 8 44.99 20.75 -13.18
N SER A 9 45.83 19.73 -13.35
CA SER A 9 46.13 19.19 -14.67
C SER A 9 44.87 18.58 -15.31
N LYS A 10 44.83 18.53 -16.65
CA LYS A 10 43.73 17.91 -17.39
C LYS A 10 43.36 16.51 -16.88
N LYS A 11 44.37 15.70 -16.58
CA LYS A 11 44.20 14.34 -16.01
C LYS A 11 43.56 14.36 -14.62
N GLN A 12 43.90 15.34 -13.77
CA GLN A 12 43.28 15.50 -12.46
C GLN A 12 41.83 15.99 -12.58
N LEU A 13 41.52 16.88 -13.52
CA LEU A 13 40.15 17.32 -13.80
C LEU A 13 39.26 16.17 -14.28
N GLU A 14 39.78 15.32 -15.18
CA GLU A 14 39.08 14.12 -15.65
C GLU A 14 38.80 13.13 -14.52
N ILE A 15 39.77 12.90 -13.63
CA ILE A 15 39.59 12.03 -12.45
C ILE A 15 38.51 12.60 -11.52
N VAL A 16 38.55 13.90 -11.21
CA VAL A 16 37.56 14.55 -10.34
C VAL A 16 36.16 14.51 -10.95
N ALA A 17 36.03 14.76 -12.26
CA ALA A 17 34.75 14.70 -12.96
C ALA A 17 34.17 13.28 -12.99
N ALA A 18 35.00 12.27 -13.24
CA ALA A 18 34.60 10.86 -13.22
C ALA A 18 34.16 10.42 -11.81
N MET A 19 34.90 10.83 -10.77
CA MET A 19 34.55 10.57 -9.38
C MET A 19 33.23 11.24 -8.99
N ALA A 20 33.04 12.51 -9.32
CA ALA A 20 31.81 13.24 -9.03
C ALA A 20 30.59 12.61 -9.72
N THR A 21 30.74 12.21 -11.00
CA THR A 21 29.67 11.53 -11.75
C THR A 21 29.31 10.20 -11.10
N LYS A 22 30.33 9.39 -10.75
CA LYS A 22 30.13 8.11 -10.08
C LYS A 22 29.40 8.30 -8.74
N THR A 23 29.89 9.19 -7.87
CA THR A 23 29.25 9.47 -6.58
C THR A 23 27.82 9.98 -6.74
N ALA A 24 27.54 10.86 -7.71
CA ALA A 24 26.19 11.32 -7.99
C ALA A 24 25.26 10.18 -8.42
N THR A 25 25.71 9.28 -9.29
CA THR A 25 24.91 8.11 -9.71
C THR A 25 24.67 7.11 -8.58
N GLU A 26 25.66 6.89 -7.71
CA GLU A 26 25.55 6.01 -6.55
C GLU A 26 24.57 6.57 -5.53
N GLU A 27 24.66 7.87 -5.21
CA GLU A 27 23.74 8.52 -4.29
C GLU A 27 22.32 8.60 -4.84
N TYR A 28 22.15 8.92 -6.13
CA TYR A 28 20.84 8.89 -6.78
C TYR A 28 20.21 7.49 -6.71
N SER A 29 20.99 6.45 -6.98
CA SER A 29 20.53 5.06 -6.88
C SER A 29 20.17 4.67 -5.45
N ARG A 30 20.93 5.15 -4.45
CA ARG A 30 20.62 4.93 -3.03
C ARG A 30 19.31 5.59 -2.63
N LEU A 31 19.12 6.86 -3.00
CA LEU A 31 17.89 7.62 -2.72
C LEU A 31 16.67 6.96 -3.37
N GLN A 32 16.78 6.48 -4.62
CA GLN A 32 15.70 5.72 -5.26
C GLN A 32 15.33 4.45 -4.48
N LYS A 33 16.32 3.65 -4.07
CA LYS A 33 16.07 2.43 -3.27
C LYS A 33 15.43 2.75 -1.92
N GLU A 34 15.84 3.84 -1.28
CA GLU A 34 15.23 4.30 -0.02
C GLU A 34 13.78 4.72 -0.23
N GLN A 35 13.49 5.43 -1.32
CA GLN A 35 12.13 5.83 -1.66
C GLN A 35 11.24 4.61 -1.93
N GLN A 36 11.69 3.66 -2.75
CA GLN A 36 10.96 2.42 -3.03
C GLN A 36 10.64 1.63 -1.75
N LYS A 37 11.58 1.57 -0.79
CA LYS A 37 11.35 0.94 0.51
C LYS A 37 10.30 1.67 1.33
N LYS A 38 10.30 3.01 1.34
CA LYS A 38 9.28 3.83 2.00
C LYS A 38 7.91 3.60 1.38
N ASP A 39 7.83 3.62 0.06
CA ASP A 39 6.57 3.42 -0.67
C ASP A 39 6.01 2.02 -0.43
N HIS A 40 6.87 1.00 -0.44
CA HIS A 40 6.50 -0.37 -0.10
C HIS A 40 5.93 -0.48 1.33
N SER A 41 6.64 0.08 2.32
CA SER A 41 6.20 0.09 3.72
C SER A 41 4.87 0.81 3.90
N TRP A 42 4.71 1.94 3.21
CA TRP A 42 3.47 2.74 3.20
C TRP A 42 2.30 1.93 2.61
N ARG A 43 2.46 1.34 1.41
CA ARG A 43 1.43 0.50 0.77
C ARG A 43 1.01 -0.65 1.67
N LEU A 44 1.98 -1.38 2.23
CA LEU A 44 1.73 -2.53 3.10
C LEU A 44 0.93 -2.15 4.35
N ARG A 45 1.29 -1.04 5.01
CA ARG A 45 0.59 -0.53 6.19
C ARG A 45 -0.86 -0.17 5.85
N ASN A 46 -1.05 0.49 4.72
CA ASN A 46 -2.34 1.02 4.29
C ASN A 46 -3.33 -0.07 3.86
N VAL A 47 -2.87 -1.05 3.09
CA VAL A 47 -3.72 -2.20 2.72
C VAL A 47 -4.16 -2.96 3.97
N LYS A 48 -3.28 -3.17 4.95
CA LYS A 48 -3.66 -3.82 6.21
C LYS A 48 -4.68 -3.02 7.00
N LEU A 49 -4.54 -1.69 7.03
CA LEU A 49 -5.50 -0.81 7.68
C LEU A 49 -6.87 -0.89 7.00
N LEU A 50 -6.88 -0.91 5.67
CA LEU A 50 -8.08 -1.07 4.86
C LEU A 50 -8.75 -2.43 5.11
N LEU A 51 -8.01 -3.54 5.02
CA LEU A 51 -8.54 -4.88 5.30
C LEU A 51 -9.12 -4.99 6.72
N LYS A 52 -8.45 -4.39 7.72
CA LYS A 52 -8.92 -4.38 9.11
C LYS A 52 -10.27 -3.66 9.27
N ASN A 53 -10.53 -2.62 8.48
CA ASN A 53 -11.74 -1.80 8.55
C ASN A 53 -12.79 -2.12 7.46
N TYR A 54 -12.48 -3.02 6.52
CA TYR A 54 -13.31 -3.34 5.35
C TYR A 54 -14.79 -3.55 5.69
N ARG A 55 -15.10 -4.37 6.70
CA ARG A 55 -16.49 -4.66 7.10
C ARG A 55 -17.23 -3.42 7.58
N ASN A 56 -16.58 -2.60 8.40
CA ASN A 56 -17.19 -1.38 8.93
C ASN A 56 -17.49 -0.39 7.79
N LEU A 57 -16.59 -0.32 6.80
CA LEU A 57 -16.80 0.51 5.61
C LEU A 57 -17.95 -0.01 4.74
N LYS A 58 -18.10 -1.33 4.57
CA LYS A 58 -19.27 -1.90 3.89
C LYS A 58 -20.56 -1.55 4.63
N LEU A 59 -20.59 -1.73 5.96
CA LEU A 59 -21.76 -1.36 6.78
C LEU A 59 -22.12 0.13 6.71
N TYR A 60 -21.10 1.00 6.60
CA TYR A 60 -21.31 2.43 6.39
C TYR A 60 -21.93 2.72 5.02
N CYS A 61 -21.40 2.11 3.95
CA CYS A 61 -21.92 2.28 2.59
C CYS A 61 -23.33 1.72 2.41
N ASP A 62 -23.68 0.65 3.13
CA ASP A 62 -25.01 0.04 3.10
C ASP A 62 -26.04 0.83 3.94
N GLU A 63 -25.71 2.06 4.37
CA GLU A 63 -26.50 2.95 5.24
C GLU A 63 -26.89 2.37 6.62
N VAL A 64 -26.33 1.23 7.01
CA VAL A 64 -26.65 0.55 8.27
C VAL A 64 -26.06 1.29 9.47
N VAL A 65 -24.92 1.97 9.30
CA VAL A 65 -24.22 2.71 10.36
C VAL A 65 -23.68 4.04 9.79
N LYS A 66 -24.32 5.18 10.10
CA LYS A 66 -23.85 6.53 9.71
C LYS A 66 -22.94 7.17 10.78
N ASP A 67 -21.92 6.44 11.21
CA ASP A 67 -20.88 6.97 12.11
C ASP A 67 -19.65 7.39 11.30
N LEU A 68 -19.42 8.70 11.22
CA LEU A 68 -18.32 9.30 10.47
C LEU A 68 -16.93 8.91 10.99
N THR A 69 -16.81 8.52 12.27
CA THR A 69 -15.52 8.11 12.84
C THR A 69 -14.96 6.84 12.17
N ILE A 70 -15.84 6.02 11.59
CA ILE A 70 -15.47 4.82 10.82
C ILE A 70 -14.63 5.19 9.58
N LEU A 71 -14.82 6.40 9.04
CA LEU A 71 -14.14 6.87 7.83
C LEU A 71 -12.77 7.48 8.09
N GLU A 72 -12.46 7.89 9.33
CA GLU A 72 -11.20 8.58 9.65
C GLU A 72 -9.94 7.83 9.19
N PRO A 73 -9.80 6.50 9.38
CA PRO A 73 -8.62 5.78 8.92
C PRO A 73 -8.46 5.83 7.39
N PHE A 74 -9.57 5.92 6.68
CA PHE A 74 -9.63 5.94 5.23
C PHE A 74 -9.38 7.35 4.65
N LEU A 75 -9.91 8.39 5.31
CA LEU A 75 -9.60 9.79 4.97
C LEU A 75 -8.09 10.08 5.15
N ASN A 76 -7.50 9.52 6.20
CA ASN A 76 -6.05 9.60 6.42
C ASN A 76 -5.25 8.88 5.34
N LEU A 77 -5.75 7.75 4.82
CA LEU A 77 -5.15 7.05 3.68
C LEU A 77 -5.10 7.93 2.41
N MET A 78 -6.07 8.83 2.23
CA MET A 78 -6.12 9.77 1.10
C MET A 78 -5.23 11.01 1.26
N GLY A 79 -4.27 10.99 2.19
CA GLY A 79 -3.30 12.07 2.35
C GLY A 79 -3.67 13.11 3.41
N GLY A 80 -4.56 12.78 4.35
CA GLY A 80 -4.65 13.45 5.64
C GLY A 80 -5.00 14.95 5.61
N LYS A 81 -5.37 15.50 4.45
CA LYS A 81 -6.19 16.71 4.45
C LYS A 81 -7.52 16.26 5.02
N ALA A 82 -7.73 16.54 6.30
CA ALA A 82 -9.06 16.70 6.84
C ALA A 82 -9.82 17.51 5.80
N LEU A 83 -10.59 16.81 4.96
CA LEU A 83 -11.51 17.45 4.05
C LEU A 83 -12.36 18.30 4.97
N ASP A 84 -12.30 19.61 4.80
CA ASP A 84 -13.22 20.54 5.44
C ASP A 84 -14.60 19.89 5.34
N ILE A 85 -15.15 19.42 6.48
CA ILE A 85 -16.21 18.41 6.61
C ILE A 85 -17.58 19.01 6.21
N LYS A 86 -17.59 19.90 5.21
CA LYS A 86 -18.74 20.75 4.88
C LYS A 86 -19.73 20.09 3.92
N SER A 87 -19.45 18.87 3.42
CA SER A 87 -20.42 18.09 2.66
C SER A 87 -20.30 16.59 2.99
N LEU A 88 -21.19 16.13 3.89
CA LEU A 88 -21.39 14.72 4.19
C LEU A 88 -21.65 13.90 2.90
N SER A 89 -22.41 14.48 1.98
CA SER A 89 -22.72 13.90 0.67
C SER A 89 -21.49 13.57 -0.16
N ASP A 90 -20.50 14.47 -0.22
CA ASP A 90 -19.31 14.25 -1.04
C ASP A 90 -18.40 13.18 -0.42
N THR A 91 -18.40 13.07 0.91
CA THR A 91 -17.63 12.06 1.63
C THR A 91 -18.27 10.68 1.49
N GLU A 92 -19.59 10.59 1.57
CA GLU A 92 -20.37 9.37 1.34
C GLU A 92 -20.16 8.86 -0.10
N ILE A 93 -20.34 9.73 -1.10
CA ILE A 93 -20.14 9.38 -2.52
C ILE A 93 -18.70 8.91 -2.78
N LYS A 94 -17.70 9.63 -2.25
CA LYS A 94 -16.28 9.25 -2.39
C LYS A 94 -16.00 7.90 -1.73
N THR A 95 -16.55 7.66 -0.55
CA THR A 95 -16.38 6.39 0.17
C THR A 95 -17.02 5.24 -0.60
N GLU A 96 -18.23 5.43 -1.13
CA GLU A 96 -18.94 4.40 -1.89
C GLU A 96 -18.19 4.04 -3.19
N LEU A 97 -17.77 5.05 -3.97
CA LEU A 97 -16.96 4.84 -5.18
C LEU A 97 -15.65 4.11 -4.86
N MET A 98 -15.04 4.45 -3.74
CA MET A 98 -13.79 3.84 -3.32
C MET A 98 -13.98 2.41 -2.81
N MET A 99 -15.07 2.12 -2.09
CA MET A 99 -15.41 0.75 -1.72
C MET A 99 -15.71 -0.10 -2.95
N LYS A 100 -16.35 0.45 -4.00
CA LYS A 100 -16.50 -0.23 -5.30
C LYS A 100 -15.14 -0.50 -5.95
N TYR A 101 -14.20 0.45 -5.91
CA TYR A 101 -12.84 0.24 -6.39
C TYR A 101 -12.11 -0.88 -5.61
N VAL A 102 -12.19 -0.85 -4.28
CA VAL A 102 -11.60 -1.86 -3.40
C VAL A 102 -12.19 -3.24 -3.68
N ASP A 103 -13.51 -3.35 -3.83
CA ASP A 103 -14.21 -4.61 -4.16
C ASP A 103 -13.72 -5.16 -5.51
N ASN A 104 -13.54 -4.31 -6.53
CA ASN A 104 -13.00 -4.71 -7.82
C ASN A 104 -11.55 -5.21 -7.73
N VAL A 105 -10.70 -4.56 -6.93
CA VAL A 105 -9.32 -5.00 -6.71
C VAL A 105 -9.28 -6.34 -5.97
N LEU A 106 -10.13 -6.51 -4.94
CA LEU A 106 -10.24 -7.78 -4.22
C LEU A 106 -10.73 -8.91 -5.12
N LEU A 107 -11.69 -8.64 -6.01
CA LEU A 107 -12.18 -9.60 -7.00
C LEU A 107 -11.08 -9.96 -8.01
N THR A 108 -10.32 -8.97 -8.50
CA THR A 108 -9.18 -9.20 -9.41
C THR A 108 -8.14 -10.10 -8.74
N TYR A 109 -7.84 -9.84 -7.47
CA TYR A 109 -6.93 -10.65 -6.68
C TYR A 109 -7.48 -12.08 -6.44
N GLU A 110 -8.78 -12.24 -6.17
CA GLU A 110 -9.44 -13.54 -6.05
C GLU A 110 -9.28 -14.38 -7.31
N ILE A 111 -9.57 -13.79 -8.48
CA ILE A 111 -9.46 -14.45 -9.78
C ILE A 111 -8.02 -14.87 -10.03
N ALA A 112 -7.05 -13.98 -9.80
CA ALA A 112 -5.63 -14.28 -9.96
C ALA A 112 -5.19 -15.43 -9.04
N CYS A 113 -5.60 -15.42 -7.78
CA CYS A 113 -5.25 -16.49 -6.82
C CYS A 113 -5.91 -17.83 -7.16
N ASN A 114 -7.15 -17.83 -7.64
CA ASN A 114 -7.85 -19.06 -8.01
C ASN A 114 -7.30 -19.70 -9.29
N ASN A 115 -6.75 -18.89 -10.21
CA ASN A 115 -6.05 -19.37 -11.40
C ASN A 115 -4.57 -19.70 -11.14
N GLY A 116 -4.07 -19.39 -9.94
CA GLY A 116 -2.69 -19.62 -9.52
C GLY A 116 -2.50 -20.97 -8.83
N THR A 117 -1.63 -20.98 -7.81
CA THR A 117 -1.34 -22.20 -7.03
C THR A 117 -2.40 -22.48 -5.96
N ILE A 118 -2.38 -23.70 -5.40
CA ILE A 118 -3.22 -24.05 -4.24
C ILE A 118 -2.92 -23.12 -3.07
N GLU A 119 -1.65 -22.75 -2.90
CA GLU A 119 -1.18 -21.80 -1.88
C GLU A 119 -1.75 -20.41 -2.10
N ASP A 120 -1.86 -19.94 -3.35
CA ASP A 120 -2.44 -18.64 -3.68
C ASP A 120 -3.95 -18.63 -3.40
N SER A 121 -4.67 -19.68 -3.83
CA SER A 121 -6.09 -19.83 -3.50
C SER A 121 -6.31 -19.89 -1.98
N ARG A 122 -5.48 -20.63 -1.24
CA ARG A 122 -5.52 -20.66 0.23
C ARG A 122 -5.27 -19.28 0.83
N ARG A 123 -4.29 -18.54 0.31
CA ARG A 123 -3.95 -17.18 0.79
C ARG A 123 -5.15 -16.25 0.67
N PHE A 124 -5.83 -16.26 -0.46
CA PHE A 124 -7.03 -15.43 -0.62
C PHE A 124 -8.16 -15.87 0.33
N LYS A 125 -8.38 -17.17 0.50
CA LYS A 125 -9.37 -17.69 1.46
C LYS A 125 -9.09 -17.25 2.90
N ILE A 126 -7.82 -17.21 3.31
CA ILE A 126 -7.39 -16.67 4.61
C ILE A 126 -7.75 -15.18 4.73
N VAL A 127 -7.50 -14.37 3.69
CA VAL A 127 -7.91 -12.95 3.66
C VAL A 127 -9.43 -12.83 3.83
N ARG A 128 -10.21 -13.63 3.09
CA ARG A 128 -11.68 -13.64 3.20
C ARG A 128 -12.16 -13.95 4.59
N ASP A 129 -11.67 -15.02 5.20
CA ASP A 129 -12.06 -15.44 6.55
C ASP A 129 -11.74 -14.39 7.62
N MET A 130 -10.56 -13.77 7.53
CA MET A 130 -10.14 -12.78 8.50
C MET A 130 -10.82 -11.43 8.31
N TYR A 131 -11.07 -11.00 7.07
CA TYR A 131 -11.40 -9.60 6.77
C TYR A 131 -12.68 -9.36 5.99
N LEU A 132 -13.08 -10.25 5.08
CA LEU A 132 -14.13 -9.96 4.09
C LEU A 132 -15.47 -10.62 4.41
N ASN A 133 -15.47 -11.87 4.87
CA ASN A 133 -16.69 -12.60 5.20
C ASN A 133 -17.42 -11.94 6.37
N THR A 134 -18.75 -11.96 6.39
CA THR A 134 -19.59 -11.36 7.45
C THR A 134 -19.16 -11.79 8.85
N LYS A 135 -18.87 -13.08 9.03
CA LYS A 135 -18.31 -13.61 10.28
C LYS A 135 -16.79 -13.60 10.23
N LYS A 136 -16.18 -12.76 11.07
CA LYS A 136 -14.72 -12.70 11.26
C LYS A 136 -14.20 -13.95 11.96
N LEU A 137 -13.15 -14.56 11.41
CA LEU A 137 -12.33 -15.55 12.10
C LEU A 137 -11.08 -14.89 12.71
N THR A 138 -10.66 -15.37 13.87
CA THR A 138 -9.38 -14.98 14.48
C THR A 138 -8.24 -15.74 13.83
N ALA A 139 -6.99 -15.31 14.05
CA ALA A 139 -5.83 -15.99 13.48
C ALA A 139 -5.71 -17.44 14.00
N GLU A 140 -6.16 -17.72 15.23
CA GLU A 140 -6.22 -19.04 15.84
C GLU A 140 -7.21 -19.95 15.09
N LYS A 141 -8.44 -19.48 14.86
CA LYS A 141 -9.45 -20.25 14.11
C LYS A 141 -9.04 -20.50 12.66
N VAL A 142 -8.35 -19.55 12.04
CA VAL A 142 -7.81 -19.71 10.69
C VAL A 142 -6.64 -20.70 10.68
N SER A 143 -5.76 -20.65 11.69
CA SER A 143 -4.66 -21.60 11.88
C SER A 143 -5.18 -23.03 11.97
N GLU A 144 -6.21 -23.26 12.78
CA GLU A 144 -6.92 -24.55 12.89
C GLU A 144 -7.56 -24.96 11.56
N LYS A 145 -8.35 -24.08 10.94
CA LYS A 145 -9.10 -24.36 9.71
C LYS A 145 -8.21 -24.79 8.54
N TYR A 146 -7.04 -24.18 8.41
CA TYR A 146 -6.12 -24.45 7.29
C TYR A 146 -4.92 -25.33 7.68
N ASN A 147 -4.87 -25.81 8.93
CA ASN A 147 -3.77 -26.60 9.47
C ASN A 147 -2.39 -25.97 9.20
N ILE A 148 -2.24 -24.69 9.56
CA ILE A 148 -0.99 -23.93 9.44
C ILE A 148 -0.69 -23.19 10.73
N ASP A 149 0.56 -22.91 11.05
CA ASP A 149 0.90 -22.11 12.22
C ASP A 149 0.29 -20.71 12.19
N ARG A 150 -0.07 -20.17 13.36
CA ARG A 150 -0.53 -18.79 13.52
C ARG A 150 0.44 -17.77 12.89
N ARG A 151 1.75 -18.01 12.97
CA ARG A 151 2.75 -17.15 12.31
C ARG A 151 2.62 -17.19 10.79
N THR A 152 2.29 -18.35 10.22
CA THR A 152 2.07 -18.53 8.79
C THR A 152 0.81 -17.80 8.34
N VAL A 153 -0.26 -17.77 9.14
CA VAL A 153 -1.44 -16.92 8.85
C VAL A 153 -1.04 -15.47 8.60
N TYR A 154 -0.28 -14.85 9.51
CA TYR A 154 0.15 -13.46 9.32
C TYR A 154 1.14 -13.29 8.15
N LYS A 155 1.99 -14.28 7.87
CA LYS A 155 2.85 -14.25 6.68
C LYS A 155 2.02 -14.25 5.38
N GLU A 156 0.97 -15.07 5.32
CA GLU A 156 0.08 -15.11 4.16
C GLU A 156 -0.71 -13.80 4.00
N ILE A 157 -1.15 -13.18 5.12
CA ILE A 157 -1.74 -11.83 5.09
C ILE A 157 -0.75 -10.77 4.61
N ASN A 158 0.51 -10.84 5.02
CA ASN A 158 1.54 -9.90 4.54
C ASN A 158 1.73 -10.03 3.03
N LYS A 159 1.93 -11.25 2.51
CA LYS A 159 2.06 -11.50 1.07
C LYS A 159 0.85 -11.00 0.28
N ALA A 160 -0.36 -11.27 0.79
CA ALA A 160 -1.58 -10.79 0.16
C ALA A 160 -1.62 -9.25 0.14
N SER A 161 -1.22 -8.61 1.25
CA SER A 161 -1.21 -7.15 1.38
C SER A 161 -0.19 -6.49 0.45
N GLU A 162 0.95 -7.15 0.17
CA GLU A 162 1.95 -6.68 -0.79
C GLU A 162 1.38 -6.68 -2.21
N VAL A 163 0.76 -7.78 -2.64
CA VAL A 163 0.13 -7.89 -3.98
C VAL A 163 -1.03 -6.90 -4.12
N LEU A 164 -1.93 -6.86 -3.13
CA LEU A 164 -3.02 -5.88 -3.10
C LEU A 164 -2.51 -4.44 -3.09
N GLY A 165 -1.37 -4.17 -2.46
CA GLY A 165 -0.72 -2.87 -2.50
C GLY A 165 -0.31 -2.48 -3.91
N VAL A 166 0.22 -3.41 -4.70
CA VAL A 166 0.54 -3.15 -6.10
C VAL A 166 -0.74 -2.98 -6.93
N LEU A 167 -1.76 -3.83 -6.73
CA LEU A 167 -3.02 -3.73 -7.47
C LEU A 167 -3.79 -2.45 -7.18
N MET A 168 -3.83 -2.01 -5.92
CA MET A 168 -4.56 -0.81 -5.50
C MET A 168 -3.81 0.49 -5.83
N PHE A 169 -2.48 0.47 -5.79
CA PHE A 169 -1.69 1.71 -5.86
C PHE A 169 -0.76 1.81 -7.07
N GLY A 170 -0.65 0.76 -7.90
CA GLY A 170 0.28 0.68 -9.02
C GLY A 170 1.75 0.53 -8.58
N LEU A 171 2.66 0.43 -9.57
CA LEU A 171 4.10 0.46 -9.34
C LEU A 171 4.58 1.86 -8.89
N ASP A 172 3.86 2.91 -9.30
CA ASP A 172 4.18 4.33 -9.06
C ASP A 172 3.30 5.02 -7.99
N GLY A 173 2.56 4.25 -7.18
CA GLY A 173 1.96 4.74 -5.93
C GLY A 173 1.05 5.96 -6.06
N VAL A 174 -0.20 5.80 -6.54
CA VAL A 174 -1.34 6.74 -6.36
C VAL A 174 -0.97 8.22 -6.45
N SER A 175 -0.33 8.62 -7.55
CA SER A 175 -0.33 10.02 -7.96
C SER A 175 -1.59 10.41 -8.73
N ASP A 176 -2.33 9.44 -9.29
CA ASP A 176 -3.29 9.74 -10.36
C ASP A 176 -4.78 9.52 -10.02
N ILE A 177 -5.11 8.77 -8.96
CA ILE A 177 -6.52 8.48 -8.63
C ILE A 177 -7.23 9.69 -7.97
N PHE A 178 -6.49 10.60 -7.33
CA PHE A 178 -7.05 11.74 -6.60
C PHE A 178 -6.66 13.12 -7.19
N LYS A 179 -6.19 13.15 -8.44
CA LYS A 179 -5.76 14.38 -9.13
C LYS A 179 -6.75 14.91 -10.18
N ARG A 180 -8.02 14.50 -10.16
CA ARG A 180 -9.05 15.09 -11.02
C ARG A 180 -10.12 15.79 -10.20
#